data_AF-A0A3S1C2T3-F1
#
_entry.id   AF-A0A3S1C2T3-F1
#
_cell.length_a   1.000
_cell.length_b   1.000
_cell.length_c   1.000
_cell.angle_alpha   90.00
_cell.angle_beta   90.00
_cell.angle_gamma   90.00
#
_symmetry.space_group_name_H-M   'P 1'
#
loop_
_entity.id
_entity.type
_entity.pdbx_description
1 polymer ?
#
loop_
_entity_poly.entity_id
_entity_poly.type
_entity_poly.pdbx_seq_one_letter_code
_entity_poly.pdbx_strand_id
1 'polypeptide(L)' 'MPQILKATYTNGTFILQTSYDIPEGSEVELFVKYSNVVAPPIYDVESKKSL' A
#
# COMPACT_ATOMS: atom_id res chain seq x y z
N MET A 1 19.08 -17.06 -2.22
CA MET A 1 18.33 -16.85 -0.95
C MET A 1 17.23 -15.83 -1.24
N PRO A 2 15.97 -16.03 -0.80
CA PRO A 2 14.91 -15.05 -1.02
C PRO A 2 15.21 -13.76 -0.26
N GLN A 3 15.08 -12.61 -0.93
CA GLN A 3 15.30 -11.32 -0.33
C GLN A 3 13.96 -10.71 0.08
N ILE A 4 13.80 -10.43 1.38
CA ILE A 4 12.58 -9.80 1.90
C ILE A 4 12.71 -8.30 1.74
N LEU A 5 11.91 -7.73 0.85
CA LEU A 5 11.80 -6.29 0.67
C LEU A 5 10.66 -5.76 1.52
N LYS A 6 10.89 -4.65 2.22
CA LYS A 6 9.84 -3.95 2.96
C LYS A 6 9.26 -2.85 2.09
N ALA A 7 7.95 -2.72 2.12
CA ALA A 7 7.23 -1.68 1.41
C ALA A 7 6.11 -1.10 2.27
N THR A 8 5.74 0.14 1.97
CA THR A 8 4.54 0.78 2.50
C THR A 8 3.49 0.81 1.40
N TYR A 9 2.29 0.34 1.68
CA TYR A 9 1.16 0.46 0.76
C TYR A 9 0.51 1.84 0.93
N THR A 10 0.49 2.62 -0.14
CA THR A 10 -0.13 3.96 -0.17
C THR A 10 -0.87 4.11 -1.50
N ASN A 11 -2.17 4.42 -1.45
CA ASN A 11 -3.01 4.70 -2.63
C ASN A 11 -2.90 3.66 -3.76
N GLY A 12 -2.96 2.36 -3.45
CA GLY A 12 -2.88 1.31 -4.48
C GLY A 12 -1.46 0.89 -4.88
N THR A 13 -0.43 1.55 -4.35
CA THR A 13 0.96 1.32 -4.74
C THR A 13 1.81 0.86 -3.56
N PHE A 14 2.68 -0.12 -3.78
CA PHE A 14 3.69 -0.56 -2.80
C PHE A 14 5.00 0.22 -3.03
N ILE A 15 5.36 1.07 -2.08
CA ILE A 15 6.58 1.89 -2.14
C ILE A 15 7.66 1.19 -1.32
N LEU A 16 8.74 0.75 -1.95
CA LEU A 16 9.87 0.10 -1.26
C LEU A 16 10.53 1.07 -0.27
N GLN A 17 10.83 0.59 0.93
CA GLN A 17 11.54 1.38 1.96
C GLN A 17 13.02 1.54 1.64
N THR A 18 13.58 0.65 0.83
CA THR A 18 14.97 0.70 0.36
C THR A 18 14.96 0.44 -1.12
N SER A 19 15.74 1.23 -1.87
CA SER A 19 15.93 1.04 -3.31
C SER A 19 16.44 -0.38 -3.59
N TYR A 20 15.75 -1.08 -4.48
CA TYR A 20 16.14 -2.40 -4.91
C TYR A 20 15.73 -2.58 -6.38
N ASP A 21 16.70 -2.92 -7.23
CA ASP A 21 16.49 -3.09 -8.66
C ASP A 21 15.85 -4.46 -8.91
N ILE A 22 14.52 -4.46 -9.09
CA ILE A 22 13.77 -5.63 -9.51
C ILE A 22 13.66 -5.57 -11.03
N PRO A 23 14.16 -6.57 -11.78
CA PRO A 23 14.01 -6.60 -13.23
C PRO A 23 12.53 -6.57 -13.64
N GLU A 24 12.23 -5.88 -14.72
CA GLU A 24 10.87 -5.85 -15.27
C GLU A 24 10.36 -7.27 -15.59
N GLY A 25 9.10 -7.55 -15.22
CA GLY A 25 8.49 -8.87 -15.41
C GLY A 25 8.86 -9.90 -14.32
N SER A 26 9.63 -9.52 -13.30
CA SER A 26 9.91 -10.43 -12.17
C SER A 26 8.63 -10.71 -11.38
N GLU A 27 8.37 -11.99 -11.13
CA GLU A 27 7.32 -12.42 -10.20
C GLU A 27 7.77 -12.19 -8.76
N VAL A 28 6.88 -11.65 -7.94
CA VAL A 28 7.12 -11.39 -6.52
C VAL A 28 5.95 -11.88 -5.68
N GLU A 29 6.24 -12.37 -4.48
CA GLU A 29 5.22 -12.72 -3.49
C GLU A 29 5.02 -11.56 -2.52
N LEU A 30 3.75 -11.24 -2.23
CA LEU A 30 3.40 -10.19 -1.28
C LEU A 30 2.97 -10.79 0.06
N PHE A 31 3.73 -10.52 1.11
CA PHE A 31 3.33 -10.83 2.48
C PHE A 31 2.83 -9.57 3.19
N VAL A 32 1.51 -9.43 3.31
CA VAL A 32 0.87 -8.25 3.94
C VAL A 32 0.64 -8.51 5.42
N LYS A 33 1.31 -7.73 6.28
CA LYS A 33 0.98 -7.67 7.70
C LYS A 33 -0.20 -6.73 7.88
N TYR A 34 -1.40 -7.28 7.97
CA TYR A 34 -2.60 -6.49 8.28
C TYR A 34 -2.52 -6.01 9.73
N SER A 35 -2.32 -4.71 9.92
CA SER A 35 -2.51 -4.08 11.22
C SER A 35 -3.98 -3.68 11.32
N ASN A 36 -4.65 -3.98 12.43
CA ASN A 36 -6.02 -3.55 12.74
C ASN A 36 -6.13 -2.02 12.95
N VAL A 37 -5.36 -1.22 12.21
CA VAL A 37 -5.53 0.23 12.21
C VAL A 37 -6.83 0.50 11.46
N VAL A 38 -7.87 0.81 12.24
CA VAL A 38 -9.13 1.34 11.75
C VAL A 38 -8.81 2.40 10.71
N ALA A 39 -9.18 2.15 9.45
CA ALA A 39 -9.03 3.15 8.40
C ALA A 39 -9.72 4.44 8.90
N PRO A 40 -9.07 5.61 8.82
CA PRO A 40 -9.76 6.85 9.17
C PRO A 40 -11.04 6.92 8.32
N PRO A 41 -12.18 7.29 8.92
CA PRO A 41 -13.42 7.38 8.17
C PRO A 41 -13.16 8.24 6.95
N ILE A 42 -13.43 7.69 5.77
CA ILE A 42 -13.43 8.45 4.52
C ILE A 42 -14.53 9.49 4.73
N TYR A 43 -14.16 10.70 5.12
CA TYR A 43 -15.05 11.83 5.09
C TYR A 43 -15.27 12.15 3.62
N ASP A 44 -16.30 11.54 3.05
CA ASP A 44 -16.87 11.98 1.79
C ASP A 44 -17.33 13.44 1.97
N VAL A 45 -16.58 14.37 1.38
CA VAL A 45 -16.84 15.81 1.44
C VAL A 45 -18.09 16.18 0.63
N GLU A 46 -18.70 15.23 -0.10
CA GLU A 46 -19.78 15.53 -1.05
C GLU A 46 -21.20 15.46 -0.46
N SER A 47 -21.38 15.08 0.81
CA SER A 47 -22.73 14.95 1.40
C SER A 47 -23.34 16.23 2.00
N LYS A 48 -22.80 17.43 1.72
CA LYS A 48 -23.38 18.71 2.18
C LYS A 48 -23.68 19.69 1.04
N LYS A 49 -24.50 19.28 0.08
CA LYS A 49 -25.22 20.23 -0.76
C LYS A 49 -26.59 19.70 -1.20
N SER A 50 -27.51 19.64 -0.26
CA SER A 50 -28.94 19.82 -0.53
C SER A 50 -29.64 20.17 0.77
N LEU A 51 -29.86 21.46 0.97
CA LEU A 51 -30.89 22.04 1.83
C LEU A 51 -31.60 23.07 0.97
#